data_AF-A0A7S2EJN3-F1
#
_entry.id   AF-A0A7S2EJN3-F1
#
_cell.length_a   1.000
_cell.length_b   1.000
_cell.length_c   1.000
_cell.angle_alpha   90.00
_cell.angle_beta   90.00
_cell.angle_gamma   90.00
#
_symmetry.space_group_name_H-M   'P 1'
#
loop_
_entity.id
_entity.type
_entity.pdbx_description
1 polymer ?
#
loop_
_entity_poly.entity_id
_entity_poly.type
_entity_poly.pdbx_seq_one_letter_code
_entity_poly.pdbx_strand_id
1 'polypeptide(L)'
;GGGILYSPALFHGRFDDEEEEEDGGCGGGGVGISNRLEDKMREASPYLWYRSILTSTLASEPVLHCHGLHEWAMQYHPPGSPPPPSAKYQSHLPLRVPRETINKAVERRGIDCTHVDALRFFAPAAGPLNRHGAALVRTDQLRLEQPGCVHAHMDLLKMASRLGPFLDSALLTDALEVALKARRLDVAASPYDASSYGLDPIPVERALGRKEYRIRQAELMEEARHVRERMLGAYETFLALAFE
;
A
#
# COMPACT_ATOMS: atom_id res chain seq x y z
N GLY A 1 -3.80 -5.22 20.03
CA GLY A 1 -2.81 -5.52 18.98
C GLY A 1 -2.42 -4.20 18.33
N GLY A 2 -1.23 -3.71 18.64
CA GLY A 2 -0.80 -2.36 18.29
C GLY A 2 -0.68 -2.17 16.78
N GLY A 3 -1.59 -1.38 16.20
CA GLY A 3 -1.33 -0.72 14.94
C GLY A 3 -0.24 0.31 15.18
N ILE A 4 0.96 0.05 14.70
CA ILE A 4 2.02 1.06 14.68
C ILE A 4 1.50 2.19 13.79
N LEU A 5 1.19 3.32 14.42
CA LEU A 5 0.94 4.60 13.76
C LEU A 5 2.21 4.93 12.98
N TYR A 6 2.20 4.60 11.70
CA TYR A 6 3.24 4.93 10.76
C TYR A 6 3.37 6.45 10.69
N SER A 7 4.53 6.98 11.10
CA SER A 7 4.86 8.41 11.05
C SER A 7 5.88 8.65 9.94
N PRO A 8 5.47 9.21 8.79
CA PRO A 8 6.39 9.69 7.75
C PRO A 8 7.44 10.70 8.25
N ALA A 9 7.20 11.34 9.41
CA ALA A 9 8.16 12.26 10.02
C ALA A 9 9.50 11.59 10.36
N LEU A 10 9.52 10.27 10.63
CA LEU A 10 10.76 9.51 10.86
C LEU A 10 11.68 9.45 9.63
N PHE A 11 11.16 9.73 8.43
CA PHE A 11 11.93 9.65 7.18
C PHE A 11 12.51 11.00 6.75
N HIS A 12 11.90 12.13 7.16
CA HIS A 12 12.43 13.46 6.87
C HIS A 12 13.43 13.96 7.93
N GLY A 13 13.46 13.38 9.13
CA GLY A 13 14.49 13.66 10.15
C GLY A 13 15.80 12.89 9.96
N ARG A 14 16.13 12.45 8.74
CA ARG A 14 17.33 11.64 8.43
C ARG A 14 18.22 12.25 7.33
N PHE A 15 18.11 13.55 7.11
CA PHE A 15 19.14 14.31 6.39
C PHE A 15 20.15 14.80 7.42
N ASP A 16 21.26 14.07 7.50
CA ASP A 16 22.61 14.45 7.95
C ASP A 16 22.73 15.29 9.24
N ASP A 17 22.70 14.60 10.39
CA ASP A 17 23.55 14.96 11.54
C ASP A 17 24.87 14.17 11.40
N GLU A 18 25.72 14.55 10.43
CA GLU A 18 27.13 14.14 10.43
C GLU A 18 27.98 15.35 10.86
N GLU A 19 28.44 15.27 12.11
CA GLU A 19 29.66 15.87 12.69
C GLU A 19 30.06 17.30 12.26
N GLU A 20 29.76 18.29 13.12
CA GLU A 20 30.72 19.38 13.37
C GLU A 20 30.90 19.57 14.88
N GLU A 21 32.04 19.06 15.38
CA GLU A 21 32.61 19.44 16.68
C GLU A 21 33.03 20.92 16.67
N GLU A 22 32.84 21.52 17.85
CA GLU A 22 33.06 22.90 18.28
C GLU A 22 34.27 23.65 17.68
N ASP A 23 34.05 24.89 17.22
CA ASP A 23 34.90 25.99 17.67
C ASP A 23 34.15 27.35 17.71
N GLY A 24 34.45 28.14 18.75
CA GLY A 24 33.60 29.23 19.23
C GLY A 24 33.50 30.49 18.35
N GLY A 25 32.34 31.15 18.38
CA GLY A 25 32.16 32.47 17.77
C GLY A 25 30.78 33.08 18.03
N CYS A 26 30.77 34.26 18.66
CA CYS A 26 29.60 35.06 19.01
C CYS A 26 28.72 35.43 17.80
N GLY A 27 27.39 35.26 17.90
CA GLY A 27 26.44 35.72 16.88
C GLY A 27 24.98 35.41 17.19
N GLY A 28 24.30 36.29 17.91
CA GLY A 28 22.86 36.19 18.17
C GLY A 28 22.00 36.45 16.93
N GLY A 29 20.88 35.71 16.80
CA GLY A 29 19.74 36.13 15.97
C GLY A 29 19.05 35.09 15.08
N GLY A 30 19.57 33.86 14.92
CA GLY A 30 19.03 32.89 13.93
C GLY A 30 18.25 31.68 14.45
N VAL A 31 18.41 31.34 15.73
CA VAL A 31 18.03 30.01 16.26
C VAL A 31 16.50 29.78 16.37
N GLY A 32 15.70 30.85 16.46
CA GLY A 32 14.24 30.74 16.69
C GLY A 32 13.38 30.55 15.44
N ILE A 33 13.87 30.92 14.25
CA ILE A 33 13.11 30.83 12.98
C ILE A 33 13.38 29.48 12.29
N SER A 34 14.62 28.99 12.33
CA SER A 34 14.99 27.67 11.79
C SER A 34 14.17 26.55 12.43
N ASN A 35 14.12 26.53 13.77
CA ASN A 35 13.36 25.51 14.50
C ASN A 35 11.86 25.52 14.19
N ARG A 36 11.26 26.70 13.98
CA ARG A 36 9.82 26.79 13.63
C ARG A 36 9.53 26.29 12.22
N LEU A 37 10.42 26.58 11.27
CA LEU A 37 10.27 26.10 9.89
C LEU A 37 10.47 24.59 9.82
N GLU A 38 11.48 24.07 10.52
CA GLU A 38 11.76 22.64 10.64
C GLU A 38 10.61 21.89 11.32
N ASP A 39 10.05 22.43 12.42
CA ASP A 39 8.88 21.86 13.08
C ASP A 39 7.66 21.83 12.15
N LYS A 40 7.41 22.93 11.42
CA LYS A 40 6.32 23.03 10.44
C LYS A 40 6.49 22.01 9.30
N MET A 41 7.70 21.83 8.78
CA MET A 41 8.00 20.83 7.75
C MET A 41 7.85 19.39 8.28
N ARG A 42 8.27 19.13 9.51
CA ARG A 42 8.10 17.83 10.18
C ARG A 42 6.63 17.48 10.37
N GLU A 43 5.78 18.46 10.67
CA GLU A 43 4.33 18.28 10.77
C GLU A 43 3.66 18.09 9.40
N ALA A 44 4.11 18.80 8.37
CA ALA A 44 3.59 18.69 7.00
C ALA A 44 3.99 17.37 6.31
N SER A 45 5.13 16.79 6.70
CA SER A 45 5.75 15.59 6.12
C SER A 45 4.75 14.47 5.74
N PRO A 46 3.88 13.99 6.65
CA PRO A 46 2.96 12.91 6.31
C PRO A 46 1.94 13.26 5.23
N TYR A 47 1.54 14.54 5.16
CA TYR A 47 0.57 15.03 4.18
C TYR A 47 1.24 15.25 2.82
N LEU A 48 2.47 15.78 2.81
CA LEU A 48 3.29 15.88 1.59
C LEU A 48 3.56 14.50 0.98
N TRP A 49 3.83 13.51 1.82
CA TRP A 49 4.05 12.13 1.41
C TRP A 49 2.80 11.52 0.74
N TYR A 50 1.63 11.62 1.37
CA TYR A 50 0.39 11.12 0.76
C TYR A 50 0.00 11.89 -0.50
N ARG A 51 0.17 13.21 -0.52
CA ARG A 51 0.00 14.01 -1.75
C ARG A 51 0.89 13.48 -2.87
N SER A 52 2.16 13.20 -2.59
CA SER A 52 3.12 12.67 -3.58
C SER A 52 2.71 11.29 -4.09
N ILE A 53 2.22 10.39 -3.22
CA ILE A 53 1.71 9.08 -3.61
C ILE A 53 0.45 9.21 -4.49
N LEU A 54 -0.49 10.08 -4.12
CA LEU A 54 -1.71 10.32 -4.89
C LEU A 54 -1.37 10.81 -6.30
N THR A 55 -0.47 11.81 -6.40
CA THR A 55 0.01 12.34 -7.67
C THR A 55 0.71 11.27 -8.51
N SER A 56 1.67 10.53 -7.94
CA SER A 56 2.42 9.52 -8.70
C SER A 56 1.52 8.38 -9.15
N THR A 57 0.62 7.89 -8.29
CA THR A 57 -0.32 6.82 -8.62
C THR A 57 -1.29 7.22 -9.73
N LEU A 58 -1.73 8.48 -9.79
CA LEU A 58 -2.58 8.96 -10.89
C LEU A 58 -1.85 9.01 -12.23
N ALA A 59 -0.54 9.25 -12.21
CA ALA A 59 0.30 9.34 -13.41
C ALA A 59 0.90 8.00 -13.86
N SER A 60 0.88 6.98 -13.01
CA SER A 60 1.46 5.66 -13.28
C SER A 60 0.61 4.81 -14.24
N GLU A 61 1.30 4.02 -15.08
CA GLU A 61 0.66 3.01 -15.93
C GLU A 61 0.11 1.85 -15.07
N PRO A 62 -1.15 1.39 -15.31
CA PRO A 62 -1.72 0.30 -14.53
C PRO A 62 -1.09 -1.08 -14.80
N VAL A 63 -0.89 -1.84 -13.72
CA VAL A 63 -0.51 -3.26 -13.77
C VAL A 63 -1.76 -4.13 -13.54
N LEU A 64 -2.27 -4.70 -14.63
CA LEU A 64 -3.44 -5.58 -14.64
C LEU A 64 -3.08 -7.08 -14.73
N HIS A 65 -1.81 -7.43 -14.57
CA HIS A 65 -1.33 -8.82 -14.68
C HIS A 65 -0.81 -9.41 -13.36
N CYS A 66 -0.94 -8.68 -12.23
CA CYS A 66 -0.59 -9.18 -10.89
C CYS A 66 -1.58 -10.24 -10.38
N HIS A 67 -2.86 -10.17 -10.77
CA HIS A 67 -3.89 -11.17 -10.46
C HIS A 67 -4.12 -11.46 -8.98
N GLY A 68 -3.81 -10.51 -8.08
CA GLY A 68 -3.98 -10.71 -6.64
C GLY A 68 -3.04 -11.79 -6.08
N LEU A 69 -1.88 -12.06 -6.72
CA LEU A 69 -0.96 -13.10 -6.25
C LEU A 69 -0.22 -12.76 -4.94
N HIS A 70 -0.42 -11.59 -4.35
CA HIS A 70 0.14 -11.24 -3.03
C HIS A 70 -0.33 -12.21 -1.91
N GLU A 71 -1.63 -12.53 -1.78
CA GLU A 71 -2.10 -13.55 -0.81
C GLU A 71 -1.56 -14.96 -1.12
N TRP A 72 -1.26 -15.23 -2.39
CA TRP A 72 -0.64 -16.49 -2.80
C TRP A 72 0.83 -16.55 -2.38
N ALA A 73 1.55 -15.44 -2.52
CA ALA A 73 2.91 -15.26 -2.04
C ALA A 73 3.00 -15.39 -0.51
N MET A 74 1.98 -14.95 0.23
CA MET A 74 1.87 -15.14 1.67
C MET A 74 1.73 -16.61 2.07
N GLN A 75 1.18 -17.47 1.21
CA GLN A 75 0.99 -18.91 1.45
C GLN A 75 2.03 -19.82 0.78
N TYR A 76 2.93 -19.24 -0.02
CA TYR A 76 3.96 -19.98 -0.73
C TYR A 76 4.85 -20.74 0.25
N HIS A 77 5.00 -22.04 0.03
CA HIS A 77 5.77 -22.89 0.95
C HIS A 77 6.37 -24.06 0.15
N PRO A 78 7.45 -23.83 -0.60
CA PRO A 78 8.15 -24.88 -1.31
C PRO A 78 8.83 -25.85 -0.33
N PRO A 79 9.11 -27.11 -0.74
CA PRO A 79 9.80 -28.07 0.09
C PRO A 79 11.13 -27.51 0.65
N GLY A 80 11.35 -27.68 1.94
CA GLY A 80 12.57 -27.24 2.62
C GLY A 80 12.62 -25.77 3.03
N SER A 81 11.59 -24.95 2.75
CA SER A 81 11.55 -23.56 3.21
C SER A 81 10.89 -23.41 4.59
N PRO A 82 11.18 -22.31 5.33
CA PRO A 82 10.45 -21.95 6.54
C PRO A 82 8.94 -21.85 6.29
N PRO A 83 8.10 -22.12 7.30
CA PRO A 83 6.65 -21.99 7.18
C PRO A 83 6.26 -20.53 6.90
N PRO A 84 5.18 -20.31 6.12
CA PRO A 84 4.71 -18.97 5.83
C PRO A 84 4.18 -18.27 7.10
N PRO A 85 4.31 -16.93 7.20
CA PRO A 85 3.84 -16.16 8.34
C PRO A 85 2.31 -16.05 8.40
N SER A 86 1.61 -16.46 7.32
CA SER A 86 0.17 -16.36 7.14
C SER A 86 -0.67 -17.06 8.21
N ALA A 87 -0.14 -18.13 8.85
CA ALA A 87 -0.80 -18.78 9.99
C ALA A 87 -1.05 -17.81 11.16
N LYS A 88 -0.34 -16.68 11.23
CA LYS A 88 -0.57 -15.62 12.21
C LYS A 88 -1.72 -14.69 11.85
N TYR A 89 -1.99 -14.50 10.56
CA TYR A 89 -2.89 -13.45 10.07
C TYR A 89 -4.27 -13.98 9.65
N GLN A 90 -4.34 -15.22 9.16
CA GLN A 90 -5.54 -15.76 8.52
C GLN A 90 -5.76 -17.25 8.88
N SER A 91 -5.37 -17.67 10.08
CA SER A 91 -5.50 -19.07 10.55
C SER A 91 -6.91 -19.64 10.55
N HIS A 92 -7.93 -18.78 10.56
CA HIS A 92 -9.34 -19.16 10.61
C HIS A 92 -9.94 -19.44 9.22
N LEU A 93 -9.26 -19.05 8.13
CA LEU A 93 -9.74 -19.26 6.77
C LEU A 93 -9.14 -20.54 6.17
N PRO A 94 -9.97 -21.52 5.75
CA PRO A 94 -9.47 -22.69 5.05
C PRO A 94 -8.94 -22.31 3.66
N LEU A 95 -8.04 -23.12 3.10
CA LEU A 95 -7.59 -22.96 1.72
C LEU A 95 -8.59 -23.61 0.77
N ARG A 96 -8.96 -22.92 -0.32
CA ARG A 96 -9.83 -23.47 -1.38
C ARG A 96 -9.08 -24.37 -2.37
N VAL A 97 -7.75 -24.32 -2.37
CA VAL A 97 -6.88 -25.14 -3.22
C VAL A 97 -5.74 -25.75 -2.41
N PRO A 98 -5.21 -26.93 -2.82
CA PRO A 98 -4.04 -27.50 -2.16
C PRO A 98 -2.82 -26.58 -2.28
N ARG A 99 -1.92 -26.65 -1.29
CA ARG A 99 -0.67 -25.87 -1.23
C ARG A 99 0.19 -26.04 -2.49
N GLU A 100 0.19 -27.23 -3.10
CA GLU A 100 0.90 -27.47 -4.36
C GLU A 100 0.37 -26.63 -5.54
N THR A 101 -0.94 -26.35 -5.56
CA THR A 101 -1.53 -25.43 -6.56
C THR A 101 -1.07 -24.00 -6.32
N ILE A 102 -0.96 -23.60 -5.04
CA ILE A 102 -0.45 -22.27 -4.66
C ILE A 102 1.00 -22.12 -5.11
N ASN A 103 1.86 -23.09 -4.80
CA ASN A 103 3.26 -23.09 -5.20
C ASN A 103 3.40 -23.01 -6.72
N LYS A 104 2.70 -23.87 -7.47
CA LYS A 104 2.72 -23.83 -8.95
C LYS A 104 2.25 -22.50 -9.52
N ALA A 105 1.27 -21.83 -8.90
CA ALA A 105 0.80 -20.53 -9.36
C ALA A 105 1.86 -19.44 -9.18
N VAL A 106 2.51 -19.41 -8.01
CA VAL A 106 3.58 -18.45 -7.67
C VAL A 106 4.83 -18.69 -8.53
N GLU A 107 5.28 -19.94 -8.66
CA GLU A 107 6.49 -20.31 -9.41
C GLU A 107 6.35 -20.05 -10.92
N ARG A 108 5.22 -20.42 -11.52
CA ARG A 108 5.05 -20.33 -12.99
C ARG A 108 4.88 -18.92 -13.50
N ARG A 109 4.32 -18.01 -12.69
CA ARG A 109 4.05 -16.63 -13.12
C ARG A 109 5.04 -15.62 -12.58
N GLY A 110 5.67 -15.95 -11.45
CA GLY A 110 6.29 -14.95 -10.60
C GLY A 110 5.23 -14.08 -9.92
N ILE A 111 5.72 -13.08 -9.20
CA ILE A 111 4.90 -12.09 -8.51
C ILE A 111 5.21 -10.72 -9.11
N ASP A 112 4.18 -9.97 -9.49
CA ASP A 112 4.28 -8.60 -10.00
C ASP A 112 3.63 -7.63 -9.00
N CYS A 113 3.94 -7.80 -7.71
CA CYS A 113 3.34 -7.01 -6.65
C CYS A 113 4.12 -5.69 -6.49
N THR A 114 3.45 -4.60 -6.86
CA THR A 114 4.02 -3.25 -6.77
C THR A 114 3.78 -2.57 -5.43
N HIS A 115 2.87 -3.08 -4.60
CA HIS A 115 2.54 -2.47 -3.32
C HIS A 115 3.59 -2.85 -2.26
N VAL A 116 4.41 -1.87 -1.88
CA VAL A 116 5.56 -2.03 -0.97
C VAL A 116 5.15 -2.70 0.35
N ASP A 117 4.05 -2.27 0.96
CA ASP A 117 3.62 -2.75 2.28
C ASP A 117 3.14 -4.21 2.24
N ALA A 118 2.92 -4.81 1.06
CA ALA A 118 2.54 -6.21 0.92
C ALA A 118 3.70 -7.18 1.20
N LEU A 119 4.95 -6.80 0.85
CA LEU A 119 6.09 -7.70 0.90
C LEU A 119 6.42 -8.18 2.32
N ARG A 120 6.12 -7.38 3.34
CA ARG A 120 6.32 -7.76 4.76
C ARG A 120 5.49 -8.98 5.18
N PHE A 121 4.47 -9.34 4.40
CA PHE A 121 3.61 -10.48 4.66
C PHE A 121 4.00 -11.71 3.83
N PHE A 122 4.84 -11.56 2.82
CA PHE A 122 5.22 -12.66 1.94
C PHE A 122 5.88 -13.77 2.75
N ALA A 123 5.67 -15.01 2.31
CA ALA A 123 6.50 -16.10 2.79
C ALA A 123 7.98 -15.80 2.48
N PRO A 124 8.93 -16.21 3.35
CA PRO A 124 10.35 -15.92 3.13
C PRO A 124 10.86 -16.34 1.75
N ALA A 125 10.35 -17.46 1.22
CA ALA A 125 10.71 -17.97 -0.10
C ALA A 125 10.05 -17.23 -1.28
N ALA A 126 9.02 -16.41 -1.04
CA ALA A 126 8.27 -15.73 -2.10
C ALA A 126 8.86 -14.36 -2.48
N GLY A 127 9.55 -13.68 -1.55
CA GLY A 127 10.18 -12.37 -1.81
C GLY A 127 11.04 -12.36 -3.08
N PRO A 128 11.99 -13.31 -3.26
CA PRO A 128 12.83 -13.40 -4.46
C PRO A 128 12.08 -13.61 -5.78
N LEU A 129 10.81 -14.03 -5.74
CA LEU A 129 9.98 -14.25 -6.93
C LEU A 129 9.21 -12.99 -7.35
N ASN A 130 9.29 -11.92 -6.56
CA ASN A 130 8.73 -10.63 -6.94
C ASN A 130 9.64 -9.91 -7.94
N ARG A 131 9.11 -9.54 -9.11
CA ARG A 131 9.89 -8.90 -10.18
C ARG A 131 10.44 -7.52 -9.81
N HIS A 132 9.87 -6.88 -8.81
CA HIS A 132 10.33 -5.59 -8.30
C HIS A 132 11.40 -5.73 -7.21
N GLY A 133 11.77 -6.96 -6.83
CA GLY A 133 12.77 -7.24 -5.80
C GLY A 133 12.17 -7.80 -4.51
N ALA A 134 13.03 -8.46 -3.73
CA ALA A 134 12.68 -9.11 -2.47
C ALA A 134 12.64 -8.17 -1.26
N ALA A 135 13.24 -6.99 -1.39
CA ALA A 135 13.32 -5.98 -0.34
C ALA A 135 12.98 -4.61 -0.93
N LEU A 136 11.70 -4.24 -0.84
CA LEU A 136 11.25 -2.90 -1.17
C LEU A 136 11.30 -2.03 0.09
N VAL A 137 11.77 -0.80 -0.06
CA VAL A 137 11.74 0.21 1.00
C VAL A 137 10.61 1.20 0.75
N ARG A 138 10.27 1.98 1.77
CA ARG A 138 9.12 2.87 1.73
C ARG A 138 9.16 3.88 0.57
N THR A 139 10.36 4.39 0.25
CA THR A 139 10.58 5.33 -0.86
C THR A 139 10.28 4.72 -2.23
N ASP A 140 10.36 3.40 -2.38
CA ASP A 140 9.99 2.72 -3.62
C ASP A 140 8.50 2.90 -3.96
N GLN A 141 7.64 3.20 -2.99
CA GLN A 141 6.21 3.34 -3.22
C GLN A 141 5.91 4.44 -4.25
N LEU A 142 6.66 5.55 -4.24
CA LEU A 142 6.45 6.64 -5.20
C LEU A 142 6.68 6.20 -6.65
N ARG A 143 7.57 5.22 -6.86
CA ARG A 143 7.93 4.69 -8.19
C ARG A 143 7.07 3.49 -8.59
N LEU A 144 6.67 2.66 -7.63
CA LEU A 144 6.01 1.38 -7.91
C LEU A 144 4.48 1.44 -7.77
N GLU A 145 3.94 2.26 -6.88
CA GLU A 145 2.50 2.31 -6.68
C GLU A 145 1.79 2.80 -7.96
N GLN A 146 0.70 2.11 -8.28
CA GLN A 146 0.04 2.20 -9.58
C GLN A 146 -1.47 1.96 -9.44
N PRO A 147 -2.29 2.51 -10.34
CA PRO A 147 -3.72 2.65 -10.11
C PRO A 147 -4.52 1.35 -10.26
N GLY A 148 -3.97 0.28 -10.81
CA GLY A 148 -4.59 -1.05 -10.82
C GLY A 148 -4.41 -1.85 -9.53
N CYS A 149 -3.61 -1.39 -8.56
CA CYS A 149 -3.39 -2.16 -7.33
C CYS A 149 -4.58 -2.04 -6.37
N VAL A 150 -5.22 -3.16 -6.03
CA VAL A 150 -6.31 -3.17 -5.03
C VAL A 150 -5.89 -2.61 -3.67
N HIS A 151 -4.63 -2.77 -3.28
CA HIS A 151 -4.12 -2.22 -2.01
C HIS A 151 -3.95 -0.70 -2.07
N ALA A 152 -3.52 -0.16 -3.20
CA ALA A 152 -3.47 1.29 -3.40
C ALA A 152 -4.87 1.93 -3.32
N HIS A 153 -5.92 1.17 -3.64
CA HIS A 153 -7.32 1.58 -3.43
C HIS A 153 -7.75 1.48 -1.97
N MET A 154 -7.39 0.40 -1.27
CA MET A 154 -7.66 0.28 0.17
C MET A 154 -7.00 1.40 0.98
N ASP A 155 -5.80 1.82 0.59
CA ASP A 155 -5.05 2.90 1.23
C ASP A 155 -5.73 4.27 1.12
N LEU A 156 -6.68 4.47 0.19
CA LEU A 156 -7.46 5.71 0.12
C LEU A 156 -8.22 5.98 1.42
N LEU A 157 -8.75 4.95 2.09
CA LEU A 157 -9.44 5.11 3.37
C LEU A 157 -8.49 5.56 4.49
N LYS A 158 -7.27 5.04 4.49
CA LYS A 158 -6.20 5.44 5.42
C LYS A 158 -5.79 6.89 5.19
N MET A 159 -5.63 7.29 3.93
CA MET A 159 -5.33 8.67 3.54
C MET A 159 -6.49 9.61 3.92
N ALA A 160 -7.73 9.24 3.62
CA ALA A 160 -8.93 9.99 4.01
C ALA A 160 -8.98 10.25 5.52
N SER A 161 -8.76 9.19 6.31
CA SER A 161 -8.76 9.26 7.78
C SER A 161 -7.64 10.16 8.32
N ARG A 162 -6.55 10.38 7.57
CA ARG A 162 -5.46 11.27 7.97
C ARG A 162 -5.85 12.74 7.91
N LEU A 163 -6.74 13.13 7.00
CA LEU A 163 -7.28 14.49 6.93
C LEU A 163 -8.37 14.75 7.99
N GLY A 164 -8.87 13.70 8.65
CA GLY A 164 -9.77 13.82 9.79
C GLY A 164 -10.99 14.72 9.50
N PRO A 165 -11.34 15.68 10.39
CA PRO A 165 -12.53 16.53 10.23
C PRO A 165 -12.43 17.55 9.09
N PHE A 166 -11.26 17.69 8.45
CA PHE A 166 -11.11 18.55 7.28
C PHE A 166 -11.77 17.96 6.04
N LEU A 167 -11.86 16.63 5.95
CA LEU A 167 -12.35 15.95 4.76
C LEU A 167 -13.88 16.01 4.69
N ASP A 168 -14.38 16.29 3.49
CA ASP A 168 -15.80 16.12 3.17
C ASP A 168 -16.26 14.68 3.48
N SER A 169 -17.36 14.57 4.24
CA SER A 169 -17.94 13.28 4.65
C SER A 169 -18.35 12.40 3.47
N ALA A 170 -18.76 12.99 2.34
CA ALA A 170 -19.07 12.22 1.14
C ALA A 170 -17.79 11.58 0.57
N LEU A 171 -16.69 12.33 0.48
CA LEU A 171 -15.40 11.79 0.03
C LEU A 171 -14.85 10.69 0.95
N LEU A 172 -15.03 10.81 2.28
CA LEU A 172 -14.70 9.73 3.21
C LEU A 172 -15.51 8.46 2.93
N THR A 173 -16.81 8.61 2.65
CA THR A 173 -17.71 7.51 2.31
C THR A 173 -17.30 6.85 0.99
N ASP A 174 -16.98 7.64 -0.04
CA ASP A 174 -16.51 7.12 -1.32
C ASP A 174 -15.20 6.33 -1.17
N ALA A 175 -14.26 6.82 -0.35
CA ALA A 175 -13.01 6.12 -0.04
C ALA A 175 -13.26 4.80 0.70
N LEU A 176 -14.23 4.76 1.62
CA LEU A 176 -14.65 3.54 2.29
C LEU A 176 -15.26 2.54 1.30
N GLU A 177 -16.16 2.97 0.42
CA GLU A 177 -16.77 2.11 -0.59
C GLU A 177 -15.74 1.47 -1.51
N VAL A 178 -14.80 2.28 -2.02
CA VAL A 178 -13.68 1.81 -2.84
C VAL A 178 -12.82 0.81 -2.06
N ALA A 179 -12.49 1.10 -0.80
CA ALA A 179 -11.69 0.18 0.02
C ALA A 179 -12.41 -1.16 0.27
N LEU A 180 -13.74 -1.14 0.46
CA LEU A 180 -14.53 -2.35 0.63
C LEU A 180 -14.64 -3.17 -0.66
N LYS A 181 -14.85 -2.51 -1.82
CA LYS A 181 -14.84 -3.18 -3.13
C LYS A 181 -13.47 -3.81 -3.42
N ALA A 182 -12.40 -3.07 -3.16
CA ALA A 182 -11.03 -3.56 -3.26
C ALA A 182 -10.80 -4.78 -2.37
N ARG A 183 -11.21 -4.74 -1.10
CA ARG A 183 -11.07 -5.87 -0.18
C ARG A 183 -11.86 -7.10 -0.63
N ARG A 184 -13.06 -6.92 -1.18
CA ARG A 184 -13.83 -8.04 -1.74
C ARG A 184 -13.12 -8.67 -2.92
N LEU A 185 -12.59 -7.87 -3.85
CA LEU A 185 -11.84 -8.39 -5.00
C LEU A 185 -10.56 -9.12 -4.59
N ASP A 186 -9.85 -8.55 -3.61
CA ASP A 186 -8.65 -9.10 -2.97
C ASP A 186 -8.90 -10.50 -2.38
N VAL A 187 -9.90 -10.61 -1.50
CA VAL A 187 -10.26 -11.88 -0.85
C VAL A 187 -10.80 -12.89 -1.87
N ALA A 188 -11.62 -12.45 -2.83
CA ALA A 188 -12.15 -13.35 -3.86
C ALA A 188 -11.04 -13.98 -4.71
N ALA A 189 -9.96 -13.24 -5.01
CA ALA A 189 -8.82 -13.76 -5.78
C ALA A 189 -7.84 -14.60 -4.95
N SER A 190 -7.96 -14.56 -3.63
CA SER A 190 -7.03 -15.23 -2.71
C SER A 190 -7.09 -16.77 -2.82
N PRO A 191 -6.10 -17.49 -2.24
CA PRO A 191 -6.13 -18.96 -2.16
C PRO A 191 -7.01 -19.47 -1.01
N TYR A 192 -7.67 -18.59 -0.26
CA TYR A 192 -8.57 -18.94 0.84
C TYR A 192 -10.00 -19.14 0.36
N ASP A 193 -10.76 -19.91 1.12
CA ASP A 193 -12.20 -20.05 1.00
C ASP A 193 -12.88 -19.10 1.99
N ALA A 194 -13.53 -18.06 1.45
CA ALA A 194 -14.30 -17.07 2.20
C ALA A 194 -15.81 -17.23 1.96
N SER A 195 -16.27 -18.37 1.44
CA SER A 195 -17.69 -18.62 1.15
C SER A 195 -18.60 -18.51 2.38
N SER A 196 -18.08 -18.85 3.57
CA SER A 196 -18.78 -18.66 4.86
C SER A 196 -19.09 -17.19 5.18
N TYR A 197 -18.39 -16.25 4.55
CA TYR A 197 -18.62 -14.81 4.64
C TYR A 197 -19.42 -14.26 3.44
N GLY A 198 -19.98 -15.14 2.60
CA GLY A 198 -20.79 -14.77 1.44
C GLY A 198 -19.99 -14.25 0.25
N LEU A 199 -18.71 -14.64 0.13
CA LEU A 199 -17.85 -14.21 -0.97
C LEU A 199 -17.38 -15.40 -1.81
N ASP A 200 -17.83 -15.44 -3.07
CA ASP A 200 -17.43 -16.46 -4.02
C ASP A 200 -16.00 -16.23 -4.54
N PRO A 201 -15.19 -17.30 -4.68
CA PRO A 201 -13.83 -17.17 -5.16
C PRO A 201 -13.77 -16.88 -6.66
N ILE A 202 -12.83 -16.03 -7.06
CA ILE A 202 -12.36 -15.85 -8.43
C ILE A 202 -11.12 -16.73 -8.61
N PRO A 203 -11.20 -17.89 -9.30
CA PRO A 203 -10.11 -18.86 -9.37
C PRO A 203 -8.98 -18.40 -10.32
N VAL A 204 -8.12 -17.48 -9.86
CA VAL A 204 -7.02 -16.88 -10.65
C VAL A 204 -5.90 -17.86 -11.04
N GLU A 205 -5.86 -19.05 -10.45
CA GLU A 205 -5.05 -20.15 -10.95
C GLU A 205 -5.47 -20.56 -12.38
N ARG A 206 -6.76 -20.37 -12.73
CA ARG A 206 -7.36 -20.69 -14.04
C ARG A 206 -7.42 -19.46 -14.95
N ALA A 207 -7.32 -19.69 -16.26
CA ALA A 207 -7.30 -18.62 -17.26
C ALA A 207 -8.58 -17.76 -17.26
N LEU A 208 -9.75 -18.40 -17.09
CA LEU A 208 -11.03 -17.70 -17.00
C LEU A 208 -11.11 -16.82 -15.75
N GLY A 209 -10.71 -17.33 -14.58
CA GLY A 209 -10.69 -16.54 -13.35
C GLY A 209 -9.75 -15.34 -13.44
N ARG A 210 -8.62 -15.44 -14.14
CA ARG A 210 -7.77 -14.26 -14.42
C ARG A 210 -8.43 -13.24 -15.32
N LYS A 211 -9.14 -13.70 -16.35
CA LYS A 211 -9.86 -12.80 -17.26
C LYS A 211 -10.92 -12.03 -16.48
N GLU A 212 -11.67 -12.73 -15.64
CA GLU A 212 -12.66 -12.15 -14.75
C GLU A 212 -12.03 -11.16 -13.75
N TYR A 213 -10.94 -11.54 -13.08
CA TYR A 213 -10.23 -10.65 -12.17
C TYR A 213 -9.79 -9.36 -12.85
N ARG A 214 -9.23 -9.45 -14.07
CA ARG A 214 -8.79 -8.26 -14.82
C ARG A 214 -9.93 -7.31 -15.16
N ILE A 215 -11.09 -7.83 -15.52
CA ILE A 215 -12.28 -7.02 -15.80
C ILE A 215 -12.69 -6.26 -14.55
N ARG A 216 -12.88 -6.97 -13.42
CA ARG A 216 -13.26 -6.34 -12.14
C ARG A 216 -12.19 -5.38 -11.60
N GLN A 217 -10.91 -5.69 -11.83
CA GLN A 217 -9.79 -4.82 -11.46
C GLN A 217 -9.82 -3.51 -12.26
N ALA A 218 -10.11 -3.56 -13.55
CA ALA A 218 -10.21 -2.38 -14.39
C ALA A 218 -11.44 -1.52 -14.02
N GLU A 219 -12.58 -2.15 -13.71
CA GLU A 219 -13.78 -1.46 -13.22
C GLU A 219 -13.49 -0.72 -11.91
N LEU A 220 -12.91 -1.41 -10.92
CA LEU A 220 -12.54 -0.81 -9.63
C LEU A 220 -11.52 0.32 -9.79
N MET A 221 -10.53 0.16 -10.68
CA MET A 221 -9.54 1.18 -10.96
C MET A 221 -10.19 2.48 -11.46
N GLU A 222 -11.17 2.37 -12.35
CA GLU A 222 -11.86 3.54 -12.89
C GLU A 222 -12.73 4.22 -11.83
N GLU A 223 -13.47 3.45 -11.02
CA GLU A 223 -14.22 4.00 -9.89
C GLU A 223 -13.30 4.75 -8.90
N ALA A 224 -12.14 4.16 -8.59
CA ALA A 224 -11.20 4.72 -7.64
C ALA A 224 -10.43 5.95 -8.17
N ARG A 225 -10.38 6.15 -9.50
CA ARG A 225 -9.73 7.32 -10.12
C ARG A 225 -10.34 8.62 -9.61
N HIS A 226 -11.67 8.73 -9.66
CA HIS A 226 -12.38 9.94 -9.22
C HIS A 226 -12.18 10.23 -7.74
N VAL A 227 -12.19 9.19 -6.90
CA VAL A 227 -11.91 9.33 -5.46
C VAL A 227 -10.48 9.82 -5.24
N ARG A 228 -9.52 9.31 -6.00
CA ARG A 228 -8.10 9.69 -5.90
C ARG A 228 -7.86 11.13 -6.32
N GLU A 229 -8.49 11.59 -7.40
CA GLU A 229 -8.43 12.99 -7.86
C GLU A 229 -8.99 13.95 -6.81
N ARG A 230 -10.19 13.65 -6.26
CA ARG A 230 -10.78 14.45 -5.19
C ARG A 230 -9.94 14.44 -3.91
N MET A 231 -9.36 13.28 -3.57
CA MET A 231 -8.45 13.16 -2.43
C MET A 231 -7.20 14.04 -2.62
N LEU A 232 -6.60 14.02 -3.82
CA LEU A 232 -5.45 14.87 -4.12
C LEU A 232 -5.77 16.35 -3.92
N GLY A 233 -6.89 16.84 -4.46
CA GLY A 233 -7.33 18.23 -4.26
C GLY A 233 -7.58 18.58 -2.79
N ALA A 234 -8.11 17.64 -2.00
CA ALA A 234 -8.26 17.83 -0.55
C ALA A 234 -6.92 17.95 0.18
N TYR A 235 -5.93 17.13 -0.18
CA TYR A 235 -4.57 17.24 0.38
C TYR A 235 -3.89 18.54 -0.03
N GLU A 236 -4.02 18.98 -1.28
CA GLU A 236 -3.46 20.26 -1.76
C GLU A 236 -4.08 21.44 -1.01
N THR A 237 -5.41 21.45 -0.86
CA THR A 237 -6.11 22.50 -0.11
C THR A 237 -5.71 22.50 1.37
N PHE A 238 -5.64 21.32 2.00
CA PHE A 238 -5.22 21.21 3.39
C PHE A 238 -3.79 21.72 3.59
N LEU A 239 -2.86 21.32 2.71
CA LEU A 239 -1.46 21.76 2.77
C LEU A 239 -1.36 23.28 2.64
N ALA A 240 -2.07 23.88 1.70
CA ALA A 240 -2.08 25.34 1.52
C ALA A 240 -2.68 26.07 2.74
N LEU A 241 -3.76 25.58 3.34
CA LEU A 241 -4.40 26.25 4.47
C LEU A 241 -3.68 26.07 5.81
N ALA A 242 -3.06 24.90 6.01
CA ALA A 242 -2.43 24.55 7.29
C ALA A 242 -0.93 24.87 7.32
N PHE A 243 -0.25 24.88 6.16
CA PHE A 243 1.20 24.94 6.08
C PHE A 243 1.78 26.01 5.14
N GLU A 244 0.98 26.77 4.41
CA GLU A 244 1.42 27.96 3.68
C GLU A 244 0.96 29.22 4.40
#